data_AF-A0A6V7NH31-F1
#
_entry.id   AF-A0A6V7NH31-F1
#
_cell.length_a   1.000
_cell.length_b   1.000
_cell.length_c   1.000
_cell.angle_alpha   90.00
_cell.angle_beta   90.00
_cell.angle_gamma   90.00
#
_symmetry.space_group_name_H-M   'P 1'
#
loop_
_entity.id
_entity.type
_entity.pdbx_description
1 polymer ?
#
loop_
_entity_poly.entity_id
_entity_poly.type
_entity_poly.pdbx_seq_one_letter_code
_entity_poly.pdbx_strand_id
1 'polypeptide(L)'
;MANEIPAANSYSKGNLLSARSNDSAAPQNTINQQELESSASMIASSEHNKQKQKQKQKEMMMSSDGSKAATVAPSHQAVAIQEKAYVQQLESSRIRLQQLELNLQRAQSQGVFPGGCNALGDTTSGAVMFDMEYARWMENNRKRLSELRGGLQTHLHDENLSLIVDECIAHYDELFRLKAAVARSDVFHLLTGMWITPAERCFLWMGGFKPSELLKLDLLTEQQLMGICNLQQSSQQAEEALSQGLGQLRLLLAETVASGSPIHESTYAGNHMLIALGKLANLEGFVQQQTLHQLRRLLTTRQAARCFLVIGEYFNHLRALSALWASRPRE
;
A
#
# COMPACT_ATOMS: atom_id res chain seq x y z
N MET A 1 -11.89 -86.46 10.62
CA MET A 1 -11.12 -85.73 9.59
C MET A 1 -10.65 -84.45 10.28
N ALA A 2 -9.55 -84.47 11.05
CA ALA A 2 -8.13 -84.59 10.66
C ALA A 2 -7.54 -83.27 10.10
N ASN A 3 -6.45 -82.87 10.76
CA ASN A 3 -5.35 -81.96 10.40
C ASN A 3 -5.52 -80.47 10.75
N GLU A 4 -4.78 -79.92 11.72
CA GLU A 4 -3.30 -79.79 11.90
C GLU A 4 -2.69 -78.58 11.15
N ILE A 5 -1.94 -77.81 11.93
CA ILE A 5 -1.01 -76.71 11.56
C ILE A 5 0.14 -77.31 10.71
N PRO A 6 0.88 -76.51 9.93
CA PRO A 6 2.22 -76.16 10.43
C PRO A 6 2.70 -74.74 10.09
N ALA A 7 3.55 -74.23 10.99
CA ALA A 7 4.45 -73.12 10.78
C ALA A 7 5.63 -73.51 9.87
N ALA A 8 6.26 -72.52 9.21
CA ALA A 8 7.61 -72.64 8.66
C ALA A 8 8.43 -71.37 8.95
N ASN A 9 9.52 -71.60 9.69
CA ASN A 9 10.65 -70.73 10.01
C ASN A 9 11.52 -70.42 8.77
N SER A 10 12.20 -69.27 8.77
CA SER A 10 13.68 -69.25 8.58
C SER A 10 14.35 -67.90 8.90
N TYR A 11 15.15 -67.95 9.96
CA TYR A 11 16.40 -67.25 10.30
C TYR A 11 17.20 -66.50 9.20
N SER A 12 17.74 -65.31 9.54
CA SER A 12 19.18 -65.00 9.65
C SER A 12 19.39 -63.50 9.99
N LYS A 13 19.76 -63.13 11.23
CA LYS A 13 21.10 -62.76 11.73
C LYS A 13 21.81 -61.58 11.03
N GLY A 14 22.04 -60.50 11.79
CA GLY A 14 23.40 -59.97 11.99
C GLY A 14 23.71 -58.50 11.64
N ASN A 15 23.90 -57.71 12.71
CA ASN A 15 24.85 -56.60 12.91
C ASN A 15 24.60 -55.16 12.39
N LEU A 16 24.12 -54.32 13.32
CA LEU A 16 24.86 -53.23 14.01
C LEU A 16 26.17 -52.70 13.37
N LEU A 17 26.18 -51.44 12.92
CA LEU A 17 26.76 -50.27 13.64
C LEU A 17 26.78 -48.97 12.80
N SER A 18 26.29 -47.90 13.43
CA SER A 18 26.82 -46.52 13.46
C SER A 18 26.96 -45.69 12.16
N ALA A 19 26.15 -44.63 12.06
CA ALA A 19 26.66 -43.27 11.85
C ALA A 19 25.57 -42.22 12.15
N ARG A 20 26.03 -41.05 12.56
CA ARG A 20 25.33 -39.99 13.28
C ARG A 20 25.09 -38.78 12.35
N SER A 21 23.98 -38.09 12.61
CA SER A 21 23.68 -36.66 12.39
C SER A 21 23.29 -36.10 11.01
N ASN A 22 22.20 -35.33 11.10
CA ASN A 22 21.81 -34.11 10.38
C ASN A 22 21.45 -34.21 8.88
N ASP A 23 20.19 -33.90 8.53
CA ASP A 23 19.87 -32.57 7.98
C ASP A 23 18.36 -32.35 7.77
N SER A 24 17.94 -31.13 8.12
CA SER A 24 16.62 -30.56 7.88
C SER A 24 16.46 -30.18 6.39
N ALA A 25 15.42 -30.67 5.73
CA ALA A 25 15.07 -30.26 4.38
C ALA A 25 14.21 -28.97 4.41
N ALA A 26 14.80 -27.86 3.97
CA ALA A 26 14.11 -26.63 3.57
C ALA A 26 13.90 -26.63 2.03
N PRO A 27 12.86 -25.98 1.49
CA PRO A 27 12.57 -25.99 0.06
C PRO A 27 13.54 -25.07 -0.72
N GLN A 28 14.13 -25.61 -1.80
CA GLN A 28 14.98 -24.86 -2.72
C GLN A 28 14.14 -23.91 -3.59
N ASN A 29 14.48 -22.63 -3.52
CA ASN A 29 13.99 -21.57 -4.39
C ASN A 29 15.10 -21.29 -5.42
N THR A 30 14.98 -21.84 -6.64
CA THR A 30 15.95 -21.60 -7.72
C THR A 30 15.62 -20.27 -8.39
N ILE A 31 16.19 -19.19 -7.86
CA ILE A 31 16.22 -17.87 -8.51
C ILE A 31 17.44 -17.84 -9.45
N ASN A 32 17.20 -17.47 -10.70
CA ASN A 32 18.19 -17.35 -11.77
C ASN A 32 19.39 -16.46 -11.37
N GLN A 33 20.60 -17.03 -11.34
CA GLN A 33 21.85 -16.32 -11.08
C GLN A 33 22.22 -15.28 -12.18
N GLN A 34 21.59 -15.33 -13.36
CA GLN A 34 21.84 -14.37 -14.44
C GLN A 34 21.20 -12.97 -14.20
N GLU A 35 20.15 -12.85 -13.39
CA GLU A 35 19.52 -11.54 -13.09
C GLU A 35 20.30 -10.73 -12.04
N LEU A 36 21.01 -11.42 -11.14
CA LEU A 36 21.88 -10.79 -10.14
C LEU A 36 23.19 -10.27 -10.75
N GLU A 37 23.75 -10.99 -11.72
CA GLU A 37 24.94 -10.52 -12.46
C GLU A 37 24.63 -9.36 -13.42
N SER A 38 23.44 -9.33 -14.01
CA SER A 38 22.96 -8.21 -14.84
C SER A 38 22.75 -6.93 -14.01
N SER A 39 22.16 -7.07 -12.82
CA SER A 39 21.94 -5.96 -11.88
C SER A 39 23.26 -5.43 -11.30
N ALA A 40 24.20 -6.32 -10.95
CA ALA A 40 25.53 -5.95 -10.50
C ALA A 40 26.39 -5.30 -11.60
N SER A 41 26.25 -5.76 -12.85
CA SER A 41 26.91 -5.20 -14.04
C SER A 41 26.40 -3.78 -14.36
N MET A 42 25.09 -3.53 -14.24
CA MET A 42 24.52 -2.18 -14.40
C MET A 42 24.93 -1.23 -13.27
N ILE A 43 25.04 -1.72 -12.03
CA ILE A 43 25.52 -0.93 -10.89
C ILE A 43 27.02 -0.60 -11.05
N ALA A 44 27.85 -1.56 -11.45
CA ALA A 44 29.27 -1.35 -11.72
C ALA A 44 29.50 -0.38 -12.90
N SER A 45 28.66 -0.44 -13.93
CA SER A 45 28.71 0.50 -15.07
C SER A 45 28.31 1.92 -14.67
N SER A 46 27.37 2.07 -13.74
CA SER A 46 26.95 3.35 -13.15
C SER A 46 28.05 3.95 -12.25
N GLU A 47 28.74 3.14 -11.46
CA GLU A 47 29.86 3.57 -10.61
C GLU A 47 31.09 3.95 -11.44
N HIS A 48 31.40 3.19 -12.50
CA HIS A 48 32.52 3.48 -13.39
C HIS A 48 32.31 4.78 -14.19
N ASN A 49 31.06 5.10 -14.54
CA ASN A 49 30.73 6.37 -15.19
C ASN A 49 30.78 7.56 -14.22
N LYS A 50 30.38 7.37 -12.95
CA LYS A 50 30.54 8.37 -11.88
C LYS A 50 32.01 8.62 -11.52
N GLN A 51 32.87 7.61 -11.59
CA GLN A 51 34.32 7.76 -11.39
C GLN A 51 35.01 8.46 -12.57
N LYS A 52 34.66 8.14 -13.83
CA LYS A 52 35.18 8.85 -15.01
C LYS A 52 34.80 10.33 -15.06
N GLN A 53 33.60 10.70 -14.59
CA GLN A 53 33.21 12.12 -14.46
C GLN A 53 33.97 12.84 -13.35
N LYS A 54 34.22 12.20 -12.20
CA LYS A 54 35.05 12.77 -11.11
C LYS A 54 36.53 12.91 -11.52
N GLN A 55 37.04 12.02 -12.36
CA GLN A 55 38.44 12.05 -12.80
C GLN A 55 38.70 13.12 -13.88
N LYS A 56 37.74 13.36 -14.79
CA LYS A 56 37.78 14.50 -15.73
C LYS A 56 37.69 15.86 -15.05
N GLN A 57 36.99 15.98 -13.92
CA GLN A 57 37.01 17.20 -13.10
C GLN A 57 38.33 17.40 -12.35
N LYS A 58 39.04 16.32 -12.02
CA LYS A 58 40.31 16.36 -11.27
C LYS A 58 41.53 16.64 -12.17
N GLU A 59 41.51 16.17 -13.43
CA GLU A 59 42.55 16.48 -14.42
C GLU A 59 42.51 17.93 -14.91
N MET A 60 41.31 18.55 -14.97
CA MET A 60 41.18 19.96 -15.36
C MET A 60 41.68 20.93 -14.28
N MET A 61 41.92 20.44 -13.05
CA MET A 61 42.27 21.24 -11.87
C MET A 61 43.76 21.16 -11.50
N MET A 62 44.57 20.31 -12.16
CA MET A 62 45.99 20.06 -11.81
C MET A 62 47.01 20.58 -12.83
N SER A 63 46.62 21.44 -13.76
CA SER A 63 47.53 22.15 -14.67
C SER A 63 47.65 23.63 -14.27
N SER A 64 48.29 23.91 -13.13
CA SER A 64 48.85 25.23 -12.82
C SER A 64 49.77 25.09 -11.62
N ASP A 65 51.03 24.77 -11.90
CA ASP A 65 52.08 24.74 -10.90
C ASP A 65 52.52 26.18 -10.57
N GLY A 66 52.59 26.53 -9.27
CA GLY A 66 53.28 27.72 -8.79
C GLY A 66 52.48 28.73 -7.95
N SER A 67 52.79 28.75 -6.65
CA SER A 67 52.65 29.85 -5.68
C SER A 67 51.37 30.03 -4.85
N LYS A 68 51.56 29.72 -3.55
CA LYS A 68 51.10 30.41 -2.32
C LYS A 68 49.59 30.62 -2.08
N ALA A 69 49.12 29.92 -1.05
CA ALA A 69 48.08 30.26 -0.07
C ALA A 69 47.08 31.38 -0.43
N ALA A 70 45.87 30.99 -0.83
CA ALA A 70 44.63 31.70 -0.54
C ALA A 70 43.47 30.70 -0.62
N THR A 71 42.56 30.71 0.34
CA THR A 71 41.25 30.04 0.24
C THR A 71 40.52 30.63 -0.95
N VAL A 72 40.57 29.96 -2.11
CA VAL A 72 39.87 30.38 -3.32
C VAL A 72 38.38 30.08 -3.13
N ALA A 73 37.58 31.11 -2.84
CA ALA A 73 36.14 31.06 -3.01
C ALA A 73 35.83 30.58 -4.44
N PRO A 74 34.81 29.72 -4.65
CA PRO A 74 34.48 29.23 -5.98
C PRO A 74 34.34 30.42 -6.93
N SER A 75 35.09 30.42 -8.02
CA SER A 75 35.12 31.53 -8.97
C SER A 75 33.70 31.81 -9.48
N HIS A 76 33.33 33.09 -9.63
CA HIS A 76 32.00 33.49 -10.12
C HIS A 76 31.63 32.77 -11.45
N GLN A 77 32.62 32.40 -12.26
CA GLN A 77 32.42 31.61 -13.49
C GLN A 77 32.00 30.16 -13.22
N ALA A 78 32.55 29.48 -12.20
CA ALA A 78 32.16 28.11 -11.85
C ALA A 78 30.73 28.05 -11.32
N VAL A 79 30.33 29.03 -10.49
CA VAL A 79 28.95 29.18 -10.01
C VAL A 79 28.01 29.48 -11.18
N ALA A 80 28.37 30.41 -12.07
CA ALA A 80 27.56 30.75 -13.25
C ALA A 80 27.41 29.60 -14.25
N ILE A 81 28.43 28.75 -14.42
CA ILE A 81 28.34 27.55 -15.27
C ILE A 81 27.39 26.52 -14.66
N GLN A 82 27.43 26.33 -13.34
CA GLN A 82 26.54 25.41 -12.63
C GLN A 82 25.09 25.92 -12.62
N GLU A 83 24.89 27.22 -12.45
CA GLU A 83 23.57 27.86 -12.57
C GLU A 83 23.02 27.71 -13.99
N LYS A 84 23.83 27.96 -15.03
CA LYS A 84 23.41 27.76 -16.43
C LYS A 84 23.05 26.30 -16.72
N ALA A 85 23.82 25.34 -16.22
CA ALA A 85 23.51 23.92 -16.38
C ALA A 85 22.20 23.52 -15.67
N TYR A 86 21.94 24.07 -14.47
CA TYR A 86 20.70 23.85 -13.75
C TYR A 86 19.49 24.47 -14.45
N VAL A 87 19.63 25.70 -14.97
CA VAL A 87 18.58 26.38 -15.77
C VAL A 87 18.26 25.57 -17.02
N GLN A 88 19.28 25.07 -17.73
CA GLN A 88 19.07 24.22 -18.92
C GLN A 88 18.37 22.90 -18.57
N GLN A 89 18.70 22.30 -17.42
CA GLN A 89 18.01 21.12 -16.92
C GLN A 89 16.53 21.43 -16.64
N LEU A 90 16.23 22.56 -15.99
CA LEU A 90 14.86 23.01 -15.73
C LEU A 90 14.08 23.27 -17.02
N GLU A 91 14.69 23.89 -18.03
CA GLU A 91 14.05 24.08 -19.34
C GLU A 91 13.75 22.74 -20.02
N SER A 92 14.69 21.79 -19.97
CA SER A 92 14.46 20.44 -20.52
C SER A 92 13.36 19.68 -19.78
N SER A 93 13.23 19.89 -18.47
CA SER A 93 12.18 19.33 -17.62
C SER A 93 10.82 19.94 -17.95
N ARG A 94 10.76 21.28 -18.08
CA ARG A 94 9.55 22.03 -18.45
C ARG A 94 8.97 21.55 -19.77
N ILE A 95 9.80 21.40 -20.81
CA ILE A 95 9.35 20.93 -22.12
C ILE A 95 8.83 19.48 -22.02
N ARG A 96 9.52 18.62 -21.25
CA ARG A 96 9.06 17.24 -20.99
C ARG A 96 7.71 17.20 -20.28
N LEU A 97 7.50 18.04 -19.27
CA LEU A 97 6.23 18.15 -18.57
C LEU A 97 5.10 18.59 -19.51
N GLN A 98 5.35 19.60 -20.36
CA GLN A 98 4.38 20.03 -21.38
C GLN A 98 4.05 18.91 -22.37
N GLN A 99 5.04 18.12 -22.79
CA GLN A 99 4.82 16.98 -23.68
C GLN A 99 4.02 15.87 -23.01
N LEU A 100 4.31 15.56 -21.75
CA LEU A 100 3.56 14.58 -20.95
C LEU A 100 2.11 15.04 -20.74
N GLU A 101 1.89 16.31 -20.44
CA GLU A 101 0.55 16.91 -20.29
C GLU A 101 -0.26 16.80 -21.59
N LEU A 102 0.36 17.13 -22.73
CA LEU A 102 -0.30 17.01 -24.03
C LEU A 102 -0.60 15.55 -24.40
N ASN A 103 0.32 14.62 -24.10
CA ASN A 103 0.09 13.19 -24.28
C ASN A 103 -1.02 12.66 -23.37
N LEU A 104 -1.12 13.17 -22.14
CA LEU A 104 -2.16 12.80 -21.18
C LEU A 104 -3.54 13.31 -21.64
N GLN A 105 -3.65 14.56 -22.10
CA GLN A 105 -4.86 15.10 -22.71
C GLN A 105 -5.27 14.33 -23.98
N ARG A 106 -4.29 13.91 -24.79
CA ARG A 106 -4.52 13.05 -25.96
C ARG A 106 -5.01 11.65 -25.56
N ALA A 107 -4.44 11.03 -24.54
CA ALA A 107 -4.86 9.72 -24.06
C ALA A 107 -6.27 9.75 -23.43
N GLN A 108 -6.62 10.85 -22.77
CA GLN A 108 -7.98 11.10 -22.25
C GLN A 108 -9.01 11.24 -23.37
N SER A 109 -8.71 12.00 -24.43
CA SER A 109 -9.61 12.17 -25.58
C SER A 109 -9.75 10.91 -26.45
N GLN A 110 -8.77 10.01 -26.42
CA GLN A 110 -8.82 8.72 -27.13
C GLN A 110 -9.53 7.61 -26.34
N GLY A 111 -10.01 7.88 -25.12
CA GLY A 111 -10.68 6.88 -24.26
C GLY A 111 -9.75 5.77 -23.75
N VAL A 112 -8.43 5.94 -23.88
CA VAL A 112 -7.40 4.96 -23.47
C VAL A 112 -6.99 5.14 -21.99
N PHE A 113 -7.47 6.21 -21.34
CA PHE A 113 -7.27 6.44 -19.92
C PHE A 113 -8.42 5.82 -19.10
N PRO A 114 -8.16 4.84 -18.22
CA PRO A 114 -9.21 4.24 -17.40
C PRO A 114 -9.83 5.20 -16.36
N GLY A 115 -9.26 6.41 -16.17
CA GLY A 115 -9.65 7.33 -15.09
C GLY A 115 -10.13 8.71 -15.53
N GLY A 116 -10.50 8.89 -16.80
CA GLY A 116 -11.02 10.17 -17.31
C GLY A 116 -12.52 10.11 -17.57
N CYS A 117 -13.31 10.82 -16.76
CA CYS A 117 -14.73 11.04 -17.03
C CYS A 117 -14.89 11.68 -18.41
N ASN A 118 -15.32 10.91 -19.41
CA ASN A 118 -16.15 11.31 -20.54
C ASN A 118 -16.31 10.12 -21.53
N ALA A 119 -17.42 9.40 -21.42
CA ALA A 119 -18.18 8.87 -22.57
C ALA A 119 -19.42 8.11 -22.06
N LEU A 120 -20.59 8.62 -22.44
CA LEU A 120 -21.88 7.94 -22.36
C LEU A 120 -21.85 6.74 -23.33
N GLY A 121 -22.08 5.53 -22.81
CA GLY A 121 -22.11 4.29 -23.62
C GLY A 121 -22.23 3.00 -22.80
N ASP A 122 -23.44 2.73 -22.30
CA ASP A 122 -24.05 1.40 -22.09
C ASP A 122 -23.42 0.28 -21.24
N THR A 123 -22.44 0.58 -20.40
CA THR A 123 -22.23 -0.18 -19.14
C THR A 123 -21.94 0.82 -18.05
N THR A 124 -22.69 0.79 -16.94
CA THR A 124 -22.41 1.66 -15.80
C THR A 124 -20.96 1.41 -15.38
N SER A 125 -20.05 2.36 -15.67
CA SER A 125 -18.62 2.23 -15.41
C SER A 125 -18.39 1.74 -13.97
N GLY A 126 -17.48 0.78 -13.78
CA GLY A 126 -17.23 0.17 -12.46
C GLY A 126 -16.95 1.20 -11.35
N ALA A 127 -16.38 2.35 -11.72
CA ALA A 127 -16.19 3.50 -10.86
C ALA A 127 -17.52 4.13 -10.38
N VAL A 128 -18.47 4.35 -11.28
CA VAL A 128 -19.81 4.91 -10.96
C VAL A 128 -20.63 3.93 -10.13
N MET A 129 -20.56 2.64 -10.45
CA MET A 129 -21.19 1.58 -9.65
C MET A 129 -20.63 1.55 -8.23
N PHE A 130 -19.30 1.62 -8.08
CA PHE A 130 -18.66 1.68 -6.77
C PHE A 130 -19.10 2.92 -5.98
N ASP A 131 -19.15 4.10 -6.60
CA ASP A 131 -19.58 5.33 -5.94
C ASP A 131 -21.02 5.22 -5.41
N MET A 132 -21.92 4.63 -6.21
CA MET A 132 -23.31 4.39 -5.82
C MET A 132 -23.43 3.39 -4.67
N GLU A 133 -22.71 2.26 -4.75
CA GLU A 133 -22.71 1.24 -3.69
C GLU A 133 -22.07 1.76 -2.40
N TYR A 134 -20.99 2.54 -2.50
CA TYR A 134 -20.36 3.19 -1.35
C TYR A 134 -21.29 4.22 -0.69
N ALA A 135 -22.00 5.04 -1.48
CA ALA A 135 -22.98 5.97 -0.94
C ALA A 135 -24.13 5.25 -0.22
N ARG A 136 -24.62 4.13 -0.77
CA ARG A 136 -25.60 3.26 -0.10
C ARG A 136 -25.04 2.65 1.17
N TRP A 137 -23.81 2.16 1.13
CA TRP A 137 -23.11 1.60 2.28
C TRP A 137 -23.01 2.61 3.43
N MET A 138 -22.73 3.87 3.11
CA MET A 138 -22.63 4.96 4.08
C MET A 138 -23.96 5.25 4.78
N GLU A 139 -25.07 5.33 4.05
CA GLU A 139 -26.38 5.55 4.66
C GLU A 139 -26.78 4.37 5.56
N ASN A 140 -26.49 3.14 5.12
CA ASN A 140 -26.70 1.95 5.93
C ASN A 140 -25.80 1.94 7.17
N ASN A 141 -24.54 2.37 7.06
CA ASN A 141 -23.63 2.49 8.19
C ASN A 141 -24.19 3.46 9.23
N ARG A 142 -24.76 4.60 8.81
CA ARG A 142 -25.38 5.57 9.72
C ARG A 142 -26.56 4.98 10.49
N LYS A 143 -27.41 4.18 9.83
CA LYS A 143 -28.52 3.45 10.47
C LYS A 143 -28.02 2.43 11.49
N ARG A 144 -27.04 1.60 11.11
CA ARG A 144 -26.44 0.60 11.99
C ARG A 144 -25.79 1.22 13.23
N LEU A 145 -25.08 2.34 13.08
CA LEU A 145 -24.52 3.07 14.22
C LEU A 145 -25.63 3.64 15.13
N SER A 146 -26.77 4.06 14.57
CA SER A 146 -27.92 4.50 15.37
C SER A 146 -28.54 3.34 16.15
N GLU A 147 -28.69 2.17 15.53
CA GLU A 147 -29.19 0.94 16.17
C GLU A 147 -28.24 0.47 17.27
N LEU A 148 -26.93 0.46 17.01
CA LEU A 148 -25.90 0.10 17.98
C LEU A 148 -25.88 1.05 19.19
N ARG A 149 -26.05 2.36 18.94
CA ARG A 149 -26.18 3.37 20.01
C ARG A 149 -27.45 3.13 20.83
N GLY A 150 -28.58 2.94 20.16
CA GLY A 150 -29.85 2.63 20.81
C GLY A 150 -29.73 1.39 21.69
N GLY A 151 -29.15 0.32 21.16
CA GLY A 151 -28.96 -0.94 21.86
C GLY A 151 -28.08 -0.84 23.11
N LEU A 152 -27.07 0.04 23.08
CA LEU A 152 -26.26 0.35 24.25
C LEU A 152 -27.01 1.20 25.29
N GLN A 153 -27.80 2.18 24.86
CA GLN A 153 -28.56 3.06 25.74
C GLN A 153 -29.72 2.34 26.44
N THR A 154 -30.44 1.47 25.72
CA THR A 154 -31.55 0.68 26.28
C THR A 154 -31.08 -0.55 27.04
N HIS A 155 -29.77 -0.70 27.26
CA HIS A 155 -29.16 -1.86 27.91
C HIS A 155 -29.68 -3.20 27.36
N LEU A 156 -29.65 -3.37 26.03
CA LEU A 156 -30.04 -4.64 25.42
C LEU A 156 -29.29 -5.82 26.05
N HIS A 157 -29.97 -6.97 26.02
CA HIS A 157 -29.36 -8.24 26.39
C HIS A 157 -28.14 -8.52 25.49
N ASP A 158 -27.12 -9.17 26.05
CA ASP A 158 -25.82 -9.29 25.38
C ASP A 158 -25.93 -10.08 24.07
N GLU A 159 -26.83 -11.06 24.00
CA GLU A 159 -27.12 -11.82 22.77
C GLU A 159 -27.62 -10.92 21.64
N ASN A 160 -28.63 -10.08 21.92
CA ASN A 160 -29.18 -9.15 20.92
C ASN A 160 -28.14 -8.10 20.51
N LEU A 161 -27.33 -7.63 21.46
CA LEU A 161 -26.26 -6.69 21.16
C LEU A 161 -25.15 -7.35 20.32
N SER A 162 -24.84 -8.62 20.56
CA SER A 162 -23.88 -9.40 19.78
C SER A 162 -24.31 -9.50 18.33
N LEU A 163 -25.59 -9.78 18.08
CA LEU A 163 -26.13 -9.82 16.72
C LEU A 163 -25.92 -8.48 15.99
N ILE A 164 -26.22 -7.35 16.63
CA ILE A 164 -26.01 -6.02 16.04
C ILE A 164 -24.52 -5.76 15.76
N VAL A 165 -23.63 -6.15 16.68
CA VAL A 165 -22.16 -6.02 16.49
C VAL A 165 -21.67 -6.89 15.34
N ASP A 166 -22.15 -8.13 15.24
CA ASP A 166 -21.76 -9.07 14.18
C ASP A 166 -22.27 -8.59 12.82
N GLU A 167 -23.46 -7.98 12.78
CA GLU A 167 -23.96 -7.28 11.60
C GLU A 167 -23.12 -6.05 11.23
N CYS A 168 -22.60 -5.28 12.20
CA CYS A 168 -21.66 -4.20 11.94
C CYS A 168 -20.38 -4.71 11.29
N ILE A 169 -19.84 -5.85 11.76
CA ILE A 169 -18.64 -6.46 11.18
C ILE A 169 -18.91 -6.90 9.74
N ALA A 170 -20.01 -7.60 9.51
CA ALA A 170 -20.41 -8.00 8.16
C ALA A 170 -20.61 -6.79 7.24
N HIS A 171 -21.10 -5.67 7.78
CA HIS A 171 -21.20 -4.41 7.04
C HIS A 171 -19.83 -3.87 6.64
N TYR A 172 -18.82 -3.89 7.52
CA TYR A 172 -17.46 -3.51 7.15
C TYR A 172 -16.80 -4.50 6.17
N ASP A 173 -17.06 -5.80 6.29
CA ASP A 173 -16.59 -6.80 5.32
C ASP A 173 -17.09 -6.48 3.91
N GLU A 174 -18.34 -6.02 3.78
CA GLU A 174 -18.89 -5.57 2.51
C GLU A 174 -18.15 -4.35 1.94
N LEU A 175 -17.75 -3.39 2.79
CA LEU A 175 -16.92 -2.25 2.34
C LEU A 175 -15.59 -2.72 1.78
N PHE A 176 -14.89 -3.63 2.46
CA PHE A 176 -13.61 -4.14 1.98
C PHE A 176 -13.77 -4.93 0.68
N ARG A 177 -14.87 -5.69 0.55
CA ARG A 177 -15.22 -6.38 -0.70
C ARG A 177 -15.44 -5.41 -1.85
N LEU A 178 -16.18 -4.32 -1.63
CA LEU A 178 -16.39 -3.26 -2.62
C LEU A 178 -15.06 -2.61 -3.02
N LYS A 179 -14.20 -2.25 -2.05
CA LYS A 179 -12.86 -1.70 -2.30
C LYS A 179 -12.00 -2.66 -3.11
N ALA A 180 -11.97 -3.94 -2.77
CA ALA A 180 -11.21 -4.96 -3.49
C ALA A 180 -11.75 -5.23 -4.91
N ALA A 181 -13.06 -5.07 -5.13
CA ALA A 181 -13.64 -5.16 -6.47
C ALA A 181 -13.15 -4.02 -7.36
N VAL A 182 -13.24 -2.77 -6.90
CA VAL A 182 -12.78 -1.61 -7.67
C VAL A 182 -11.26 -1.57 -7.81
N ALA A 183 -10.49 -2.02 -6.82
CA ALA A 183 -9.02 -2.14 -6.92
C ALA A 183 -8.56 -3.01 -8.11
N ARG A 184 -9.37 -3.99 -8.50
CA ARG A 184 -9.05 -4.92 -9.61
C ARG A 184 -9.38 -4.34 -10.98
N SER A 185 -10.39 -3.47 -11.07
CA SER A 185 -10.81 -2.87 -12.34
C SER A 185 -10.25 -1.47 -12.56
N ASP A 186 -10.17 -0.67 -11.50
CA ASP A 186 -9.70 0.71 -11.51
C ASP A 186 -9.13 1.12 -10.14
N VAL A 187 -7.85 0.81 -9.92
CA VAL A 187 -7.15 1.20 -8.68
C VAL A 187 -6.97 2.72 -8.56
N PHE A 188 -6.96 3.47 -9.66
CA PHE A 188 -6.85 4.92 -9.60
C PHE A 188 -8.14 5.53 -9.06
N HIS A 189 -9.31 5.05 -9.49
CA HIS A 189 -10.57 5.48 -8.88
C HIS A 189 -10.64 5.14 -7.39
N LEU A 190 -10.11 3.98 -6.96
CA LEU A 190 -10.03 3.67 -5.54
C LEU A 190 -9.15 4.68 -4.77
N LEU A 191 -7.98 5.04 -5.29
CA LEU A 191 -7.03 5.90 -4.57
C LEU A 191 -7.39 7.39 -4.65
N THR A 192 -7.82 7.86 -5.82
CA THR A 192 -8.02 9.28 -6.14
C THR A 192 -9.45 9.65 -6.53
N GLY A 193 -10.38 8.69 -6.54
CA GLY A 193 -11.76 8.92 -6.96
C GLY A 193 -12.58 9.78 -5.99
N MET A 194 -13.77 10.16 -6.46
CA MET A 194 -14.64 11.15 -5.79
C MET A 194 -15.42 10.58 -4.60
N TRP A 195 -15.40 9.26 -4.40
CA TRP A 195 -16.05 8.58 -3.28
C TRP A 195 -15.54 9.01 -1.89
N ILE A 196 -14.29 9.51 -1.82
CA ILE A 196 -13.74 10.19 -0.64
C ILE A 196 -13.40 11.63 -1.03
N THR A 197 -13.84 12.57 -0.20
CA THR A 197 -13.54 13.98 -0.44
C THR A 197 -12.05 14.27 -0.27
N PRO A 198 -11.49 15.27 -0.96
CA PRO A 198 -10.09 15.65 -0.77
C PRO A 198 -9.75 15.97 0.70
N ALA A 199 -10.67 16.61 1.43
CA ALA A 199 -10.49 16.94 2.84
C ALA A 199 -10.45 15.70 3.73
N GLU A 200 -11.34 14.73 3.53
CA GLU A 200 -11.33 13.46 4.26
C GLU A 200 -10.03 12.69 4.01
N ARG A 201 -9.60 12.62 2.75
CA ARG A 201 -8.40 11.89 2.33
C ARG A 201 -7.14 12.33 3.08
N CYS A 202 -7.04 13.62 3.46
CA CYS A 202 -5.90 14.15 4.23
C CYS A 202 -5.71 13.50 5.60
N PHE A 203 -6.76 12.89 6.16
CA PHE A 203 -6.75 12.27 7.49
C PHE A 203 -6.74 10.74 7.45
N LEU A 204 -6.81 10.13 6.25
CA LEU A 204 -6.89 8.68 6.09
C LEU A 204 -5.53 8.06 5.77
N TRP A 205 -5.29 6.87 6.31
CA TRP A 205 -4.08 6.08 6.07
C TRP A 205 -4.38 5.05 4.96
N MET A 206 -3.92 5.36 3.74
CA MET A 206 -4.03 4.51 2.53
C MET A 206 -5.45 4.10 2.06
N GLY A 207 -6.48 4.84 2.47
CA GLY A 207 -7.86 4.60 2.03
C GLY A 207 -8.83 4.23 3.15
N GLY A 208 -8.39 4.27 4.40
CA GLY A 208 -9.25 4.10 5.58
C GLY A 208 -8.56 4.50 6.87
N PHE A 209 -8.99 3.90 7.97
CA PHE A 209 -8.37 4.13 9.28
C PHE A 209 -7.01 3.44 9.35
N LYS A 210 -6.13 3.98 10.20
CA LYS A 210 -4.88 3.33 10.59
C LYS A 210 -5.17 2.34 11.73
N PRO A 211 -5.02 1.02 11.54
CA PRO A 211 -5.49 0.08 12.56
C PRO A 211 -4.71 0.16 13.88
N SER A 212 -3.42 0.49 13.89
CA SER A 212 -2.65 0.69 15.14
C SER A 212 -3.13 1.89 15.97
N GLU A 213 -3.64 2.94 15.31
CA GLU A 213 -4.25 4.09 15.96
C GLU A 213 -5.64 3.75 16.50
N LEU A 214 -6.38 2.91 15.78
CA LEU A 214 -7.67 2.40 16.24
C LEU A 214 -7.55 1.60 17.55
N LEU A 215 -6.44 0.89 17.74
CA LEU A 215 -6.23 0.00 18.89
C LEU A 215 -5.83 0.72 20.18
N LYS A 216 -5.67 2.06 20.16
CA LYS A 216 -5.42 2.89 21.34
C LYS A 216 -6.71 3.13 22.15
N LEU A 217 -7.39 2.05 22.55
CA LEU A 217 -8.65 2.09 23.29
C LEU A 217 -8.39 2.05 24.81
N ASP A 218 -8.89 3.04 25.54
CA ASP A 218 -8.63 3.23 26.99
C ASP A 218 -9.48 2.34 27.94
N LEU A 219 -10.24 1.36 27.42
CA LEU A 219 -11.27 0.64 28.18
C LEU A 219 -11.05 -0.89 28.23
N LEU A 220 -9.81 -1.32 28.45
CA LEU A 220 -9.41 -2.73 28.38
C LEU A 220 -9.12 -3.32 29.76
N THR A 221 -9.47 -4.59 29.95
CA THR A 221 -9.01 -5.36 31.12
C THR A 221 -7.54 -5.76 30.95
N GLU A 222 -6.81 -6.03 32.05
CA GLU A 222 -5.40 -6.45 31.99
C GLU A 222 -5.19 -7.70 31.12
N GLN A 223 -6.15 -8.63 31.11
CA GLN A 223 -6.10 -9.82 30.26
C GLN A 223 -6.25 -9.50 28.77
N GLN A 224 -7.05 -8.49 28.42
CA GLN A 224 -7.23 -8.04 27.04
C GLN A 224 -6.05 -7.20 26.56
N LEU A 225 -5.37 -6.50 27.47
CA LEU A 225 -4.28 -5.59 27.15
C LEU A 225 -3.15 -6.29 26.40
N MET A 226 -2.72 -7.46 26.86
CA MET A 226 -1.68 -8.24 26.16
C MET A 226 -2.09 -8.63 24.74
N GLY A 227 -3.34 -9.04 24.54
CA GLY A 227 -3.86 -9.40 23.22
C GLY A 227 -3.92 -8.19 22.28
N ILE A 228 -4.38 -7.05 22.79
CA ILE A 228 -4.46 -5.80 22.02
C ILE A 228 -3.08 -5.24 21.71
N CYS A 229 -2.13 -5.27 22.64
CA CYS A 229 -0.74 -4.86 22.40
C CYS A 229 -0.09 -5.70 21.29
N ASN A 230 -0.28 -7.02 21.32
CA ASN A 230 0.23 -7.90 20.27
C ASN A 230 -0.43 -7.60 18.91
N LEU A 231 -1.75 -7.40 18.89
CA LEU A 231 -2.48 -7.03 17.67
C LEU A 231 -2.01 -5.66 17.14
N GLN A 232 -1.79 -4.69 18.02
CA GLN A 232 -1.30 -3.37 17.68
C GLN A 232 0.10 -3.44 17.07
N GLN A 233 1.01 -4.19 17.70
CA GLN A 233 2.36 -4.39 17.17
C GLN A 233 2.33 -5.08 15.81
N SER A 234 1.54 -6.14 15.65
CA SER A 234 1.40 -6.86 14.38
C SER A 234 0.79 -5.97 13.29
N SER A 235 -0.24 -5.19 13.62
CA SER A 235 -0.84 -4.22 12.70
C SER A 235 0.17 -3.15 12.29
N GLN A 236 0.92 -2.60 13.24
CA GLN A 236 1.94 -1.60 12.97
C GLN A 236 3.03 -2.13 12.03
N GLN A 237 3.47 -3.38 12.21
CA GLN A 237 4.43 -4.00 11.30
C GLN A 237 3.86 -4.13 9.86
N ALA A 238 2.60 -4.57 9.74
CA ALA A 238 1.93 -4.63 8.44
C ALA A 238 1.77 -3.23 7.81
N GLU A 239 1.43 -2.24 8.62
CA GLU A 239 1.31 -0.84 8.21
C GLU A 239 2.62 -0.26 7.69
N GLU A 240 3.72 -0.52 8.38
CA GLU A 240 5.05 -0.09 7.98
C GLU A 240 5.48 -0.75 6.69
N ALA A 241 5.28 -2.07 6.54
CA ALA A 241 5.57 -2.80 5.31
C ALA A 241 4.77 -2.26 4.11
N LEU A 242 3.49 -1.96 4.30
CA LEU A 242 2.64 -1.38 3.27
C LEU A 242 3.05 0.05 2.90
N SER A 243 3.38 0.88 3.91
CA SER A 243 3.85 2.25 3.69
C SER A 243 5.19 2.28 2.93
N GLN A 244 6.10 1.35 3.26
CA GLN A 244 7.36 1.16 2.54
C GLN A 244 7.12 0.71 1.10
N GLY A 245 6.23 -0.26 0.88
CA GLY A 245 5.86 -0.72 -0.47
C GLY A 245 5.29 0.41 -1.34
N LEU A 246 4.40 1.23 -0.78
CA LEU A 246 3.88 2.41 -1.48
C LEU A 246 4.99 3.44 -1.78
N GLY A 247 5.90 3.66 -0.82
CA GLY A 247 7.05 4.54 -0.99
C GLY A 247 7.96 4.09 -2.15
N GLN A 248 8.27 2.79 -2.22
CA GLN A 248 9.06 2.21 -3.31
C GLN A 248 8.37 2.35 -4.66
N LEU A 249 7.06 2.10 -4.75
CA LEU A 249 6.33 2.30 -6.00
C LEU A 249 6.34 3.75 -6.47
N ARG A 250 6.25 4.72 -5.55
CA ARG A 250 6.35 6.14 -5.88
C ARG A 250 7.74 6.50 -6.40
N LEU A 251 8.80 5.96 -5.79
CA LEU A 251 10.17 6.18 -6.24
C LEU A 251 10.40 5.59 -7.65
N LEU A 252 9.99 4.34 -7.87
CA LEU A 252 10.09 3.69 -9.18
C LEU A 252 9.32 4.45 -10.27
N LEU A 253 8.16 5.03 -9.93
CA LEU A 253 7.41 5.85 -10.86
C LEU A 253 8.14 7.17 -11.17
N ALA A 254 8.70 7.83 -10.17
CA ALA A 254 9.50 9.04 -10.38
C ALA A 254 10.73 8.77 -11.27
N GLU A 255 11.42 7.65 -11.07
CA GLU A 255 12.55 7.21 -11.90
C GLU A 255 12.13 6.90 -13.33
N THR A 256 11.00 6.21 -13.52
CA THR A 256 10.45 5.90 -14.85
C THR A 256 10.07 7.17 -15.61
N VAL A 257 9.48 8.16 -14.93
CA VAL A 257 9.14 9.46 -15.53
C VAL A 257 10.40 10.27 -15.84
N ALA A 258 11.41 10.25 -14.97
CA ALA A 258 12.65 10.99 -15.13
C ALA A 258 13.54 10.42 -16.26
N SER A 259 13.54 9.10 -16.46
CA SER A 259 14.36 8.41 -17.45
C SER A 259 13.89 8.61 -18.89
N GLY A 260 12.66 9.10 -19.10
CA GLY A 260 12.14 9.43 -20.43
C GLY A 260 12.04 8.25 -21.38
N SER A 261 11.90 7.03 -20.85
CA SER A 261 11.82 5.79 -21.63
C SER A 261 10.68 5.86 -22.67
N PRO A 262 10.90 5.41 -23.92
CA PRO A 262 9.91 5.48 -24.98
C PRO A 262 8.62 4.76 -24.59
N ILE A 263 7.50 5.28 -25.12
CA ILE A 263 6.12 4.97 -24.72
C ILE A 263 5.82 3.46 -24.66
N HIS A 264 6.50 2.63 -25.46
CA HIS A 264 6.32 1.18 -25.52
C HIS A 264 6.87 0.42 -24.30
N GLU A 265 7.93 0.93 -23.67
CA GLU A 265 8.51 0.37 -22.44
C GLU A 265 7.88 1.01 -21.19
N SER A 266 7.35 2.24 -21.33
CA SER A 266 6.48 2.86 -20.32
C SER A 266 5.15 2.13 -20.12
N THR A 267 4.63 1.42 -21.14
CA THR A 267 3.42 0.60 -21.00
C THR A 267 3.66 -0.61 -20.10
N TYR A 268 4.82 -1.29 -20.23
CA TYR A 268 5.18 -2.40 -19.35
C TYR A 268 5.44 -1.93 -17.91
N ALA A 269 6.26 -0.88 -17.73
CA ALA A 269 6.52 -0.30 -16.41
C ALA A 269 5.23 0.23 -15.74
N GLY A 270 4.37 0.89 -16.51
CA GLY A 270 3.06 1.36 -16.06
C GLY A 270 2.12 0.22 -15.67
N ASN A 271 2.08 -0.87 -16.45
CA ASN A 271 1.26 -2.04 -16.14
C ASN A 271 1.74 -2.77 -14.89
N HIS A 272 3.06 -2.95 -14.71
CA HIS A 272 3.61 -3.54 -13.49
C HIS A 272 3.30 -2.70 -12.25
N MET A 273 3.37 -1.37 -12.38
CA MET A 273 3.03 -0.46 -11.31
C MET A 273 1.54 -0.48 -10.98
N LEU A 274 0.65 -0.54 -11.99
CA LEU A 274 -0.79 -0.69 -11.81
C LEU A 274 -1.14 -1.97 -11.05
N ILE A 275 -0.52 -3.10 -11.43
CA ILE A 275 -0.69 -4.38 -10.75
C ILE A 275 -0.20 -4.30 -9.30
N ALA A 276 0.95 -3.66 -9.05
CA ALA A 276 1.50 -3.51 -7.71
C ALA A 276 0.64 -2.61 -6.83
N LEU A 277 0.12 -1.51 -7.36
CA LEU A 277 -0.85 -0.64 -6.67
C LEU A 277 -2.13 -1.40 -6.32
N GLY A 278 -2.68 -2.19 -7.26
CA GLY A 278 -3.87 -3.01 -7.00
C GLY A 278 -3.62 -4.04 -5.89
N LYS A 279 -2.45 -4.67 -5.87
CA LYS A 279 -2.05 -5.59 -4.79
C LYS A 279 -1.94 -4.86 -3.45
N LEU A 280 -1.30 -3.69 -3.40
CA LEU A 280 -1.20 -2.91 -2.16
C LEU A 280 -2.57 -2.47 -1.64
N ALA A 281 -3.48 -2.04 -2.51
CA ALA A 281 -4.84 -1.68 -2.11
C ALA A 281 -5.62 -2.86 -1.54
N ASN A 282 -5.46 -4.06 -2.11
CA ASN A 282 -6.07 -5.28 -1.56
C ASN A 282 -5.46 -5.66 -0.20
N LEU A 283 -4.14 -5.53 -0.05
CA LEU A 283 -3.47 -5.80 1.23
C LEU A 283 -3.86 -4.78 2.30
N GLU A 284 -4.06 -3.50 1.96
CA GLU A 284 -4.59 -2.48 2.87
C GLU A 284 -5.97 -2.90 3.42
N GLY A 285 -6.90 -3.25 2.53
CA GLY A 285 -8.22 -3.73 2.93
C GLY A 285 -8.15 -5.01 3.78
N PHE A 286 -7.27 -5.95 3.44
CA PHE A 286 -7.07 -7.18 4.20
C PHE A 286 -6.56 -6.92 5.63
N VAL A 287 -5.57 -6.03 5.80
CA VAL A 287 -5.04 -5.69 7.13
C VAL A 287 -6.12 -5.03 7.98
N GLN A 288 -6.89 -4.09 7.42
CA GLN A 288 -8.01 -3.45 8.12
C GLN A 288 -9.09 -4.47 8.53
N GLN A 289 -9.47 -5.35 7.60
CA GLN A 289 -10.45 -6.40 7.84
C GLN A 289 -9.98 -7.35 8.95
N GLN A 290 -8.76 -7.89 8.83
CA GLN A 290 -8.19 -8.79 9.81
C GLN A 290 -8.14 -8.14 11.20
N THR A 291 -7.73 -6.87 11.29
CA THR A 291 -7.67 -6.17 12.57
C THR A 291 -9.05 -6.01 13.21
N LEU A 292 -10.11 -5.68 12.45
CA LEU A 292 -11.47 -5.58 12.99
C LEU A 292 -11.99 -6.93 13.51
N HIS A 293 -11.75 -8.02 12.77
CA HIS A 293 -12.13 -9.37 13.20
C HIS A 293 -11.37 -9.82 14.44
N GLN A 294 -10.07 -9.55 14.52
CA GLN A 294 -9.28 -9.84 15.71
C GLN A 294 -9.71 -8.99 16.91
N LEU A 295 -10.02 -7.72 16.68
CA LEU A 295 -10.52 -6.82 17.71
C LEU A 295 -11.85 -7.32 18.30
N ARG A 296 -12.80 -7.75 17.46
CA ARG A 296 -14.05 -8.38 17.92
C ARG A 296 -13.82 -9.62 18.79
N ARG A 297 -12.83 -10.44 18.42
CA ARG A 297 -12.51 -11.68 19.16
C ARG A 297 -11.90 -11.40 20.53
N LEU A 298 -11.17 -10.29 20.67
CA LEU A 298 -10.51 -9.90 21.92
C LEU A 298 -11.45 -9.11 22.85
N LEU A 299 -12.39 -8.35 22.30
CA LEU A 299 -13.30 -7.50 23.05
C LEU A 299 -14.59 -8.24 23.48
N THR A 300 -15.13 -7.84 24.62
CA THR A 300 -16.51 -8.19 24.98
C THR A 300 -17.50 -7.51 24.05
N THR A 301 -18.72 -8.05 23.93
CA THR A 301 -19.78 -7.50 23.07
C THR A 301 -20.00 -6.00 23.28
N ARG A 302 -20.07 -5.54 24.53
CA ARG A 302 -20.27 -4.12 24.86
C ARG A 302 -19.04 -3.26 24.53
N GLN A 303 -17.83 -3.77 24.71
CA GLN A 303 -16.62 -3.06 24.31
C GLN A 303 -16.52 -2.95 22.79
N ALA A 304 -16.82 -4.02 22.06
CA ALA A 304 -16.86 -4.03 20.60
C ALA A 304 -17.90 -3.03 20.09
N ALA A 305 -19.12 -3.02 20.66
CA ALA A 305 -20.16 -2.06 20.32
C ALA A 305 -19.70 -0.60 20.50
N ARG A 306 -19.06 -0.28 21.63
CA ARG A 306 -18.50 1.07 21.86
C ARG A 306 -17.38 1.40 20.88
N CYS A 307 -16.51 0.43 20.57
CA CYS A 307 -15.43 0.62 19.61
C CYS A 307 -15.97 0.95 18.21
N PHE A 308 -16.91 0.15 17.70
CA PHE A 308 -17.53 0.40 16.39
C PHE A 308 -18.28 1.73 16.33
N LEU A 309 -18.88 2.17 17.43
CA LEU A 309 -19.45 3.51 17.52
C LEU A 309 -18.39 4.61 17.36
N VAL A 310 -17.27 4.52 18.10
CA VAL A 310 -16.19 5.52 18.03
C VAL A 310 -15.60 5.57 16.61
N ILE A 311 -15.38 4.41 15.99
CA ILE A 311 -14.93 4.33 14.59
C ILE A 311 -15.90 5.08 13.68
N GLY A 312 -17.19 4.71 13.75
CA GLY A 312 -18.21 5.30 12.90
C GLY A 312 -18.40 6.80 13.11
N GLU A 313 -18.37 7.26 14.36
CA GLU A 313 -18.44 8.68 14.71
C GLU A 313 -17.25 9.47 14.16
N TYR A 314 -16.03 8.94 14.26
CA TYR A 314 -14.85 9.57 13.69
C TYR A 314 -15.05 9.84 12.19
N PHE A 315 -15.41 8.83 11.40
CA PHE A 315 -15.64 9.00 9.97
C PHE A 315 -16.79 9.97 9.65
N ASN A 316 -17.89 9.91 10.42
CA ASN A 316 -19.00 10.84 10.26
C ASN A 316 -18.59 12.29 10.56
N HIS A 317 -17.76 12.52 11.58
CA HIS A 317 -17.23 13.84 11.90
C HIS A 317 -16.32 14.36 10.79
N LEU A 318 -15.41 13.54 10.26
CA LEU A 318 -14.57 13.94 9.12
C LEU A 318 -15.41 14.36 7.91
N ARG A 319 -16.48 13.61 7.63
CA ARG A 319 -17.39 13.90 6.51
C ARG A 319 -18.21 15.16 6.74
N ALA A 320 -18.72 15.37 7.96
CA ALA A 320 -19.40 16.60 8.33
C ALA A 320 -18.48 17.82 8.20
N LEU A 321 -17.24 17.72 8.69
CA LEU A 321 -16.23 18.75 8.50
C LEU A 321 -15.99 19.01 7.02
N SER A 322 -15.76 17.98 6.22
CA SER A 322 -15.56 18.13 4.77
C SER A 322 -16.72 18.84 4.08
N ALA A 323 -17.97 18.56 4.44
CA ALA A 323 -19.13 19.23 3.88
C ALA A 323 -19.19 20.72 4.27
N LEU A 324 -18.82 21.05 5.52
CA LEU A 324 -18.69 22.44 5.97
C LEU A 324 -17.58 23.19 5.21
N TRP A 325 -16.44 22.54 4.96
CA TRP A 325 -15.37 23.12 4.15
C TRP A 325 -15.82 23.40 2.71
N ALA A 326 -16.60 22.48 2.12
CA ALA A 326 -17.10 22.63 0.76
C ALA A 326 -18.19 23.72 0.61
N SER A 327 -18.97 23.97 1.66
CA SER A 327 -20.06 24.97 1.66
C SER A 327 -19.60 26.38 2.04
N ARG A 328 -18.31 26.58 2.35
CA ARG A 328 -17.76 27.91 2.64
C ARG A 328 -17.85 28.81 1.39
N PRO A 329 -18.44 30.01 1.48
CA PRO A 329 -18.46 30.94 0.37
C PRO A 329 -17.03 31.28 -0.07
N ARG A 330 -16.75 31.16 -1.37
CA ARG A 330 -15.51 31.66 -1.97
C ARG A 330 -15.69 33.16 -2.19
N GLU A 331 -15.00 33.95 -1.38
CA GLU A 331 -14.90 35.42 -1.55
C GLU A 331 -14.09 35.80 -2.80
#